data_AF-A0A653B411-F1
#
_entry.id   AF-A0A653B411-F1
#
_cell.length_a   1.000
_cell.length_b   1.000
_cell.length_c   1.000
_cell.angle_alpha   90.00
_cell.angle_beta   90.00
_cell.angle_gamma   90.00
#
_symmetry.space_group_name_H-M   'P 1'
#
loop_
_entity.id
_entity.type
_entity.pdbx_description
1 polymer ?
#
loop_
_entity_poly.entity_id
_entity_poly.type
_entity_poly.pdbx_seq_one_letter_code
_entity_poly.pdbx_strand_id
1 'polypeptide(L)'
;MGQFSISANKPGPFLAQLNAAIPHQASANRNPAPAEIIRLRPDIDEDRDRPHFDTWIYWDPTGRNGPSEKNLHKTLLLLGREAARYSREMNASSKWSAFDTGRTWQSEQKK
;
A
#
# COMPACT_ATOMS: atom_id res chain seq x y z
N MET A 1 16.21 -17.10 -28.27
CA MET A 1 15.50 -17.97 -27.30
C MET A 1 16.55 -18.57 -26.37
N GLY A 2 16.63 -18.10 -25.13
CA GLY A 2 17.54 -18.67 -24.13
C GLY A 2 16.82 -19.76 -23.35
N GLN A 3 17.28 -21.01 -23.49
CA GLN A 3 16.80 -22.13 -22.68
C GLN A 3 17.28 -21.95 -21.23
N PHE A 4 16.35 -21.84 -20.29
CA PHE A 4 16.67 -21.94 -18.87
C PHE A 4 16.76 -23.42 -18.48
N SER A 5 17.99 -23.95 -18.42
CA SER A 5 18.26 -25.25 -17.81
C SER A 5 18.30 -25.08 -16.30
N ILE A 6 17.27 -25.56 -15.62
CA ILE A 6 17.19 -25.58 -14.16
C ILE A 6 18.02 -26.77 -13.67
N SER A 7 19.32 -26.56 -13.52
CA SER A 7 20.22 -27.52 -12.88
C SER A 7 20.35 -27.19 -11.38
N ALA A 8 20.32 -28.25 -10.58
CA ALA A 8 20.20 -28.25 -9.13
C ALA A 8 21.21 -27.36 -8.37
N ASN A 9 20.70 -26.65 -7.34
CA ASN A 9 21.36 -26.18 -6.12
C ASN A 9 22.84 -25.74 -6.22
N LYS A 10 23.12 -24.65 -6.94
CA LYS A 10 24.35 -23.86 -6.73
C LYS A 10 23.99 -22.54 -6.04
N PRO A 11 24.04 -22.47 -4.70
CA PRO A 11 23.63 -21.26 -3.97
C PRO A 11 24.51 -20.05 -4.34
N GLY A 12 25.80 -20.23 -4.61
CA GLY A 12 26.70 -19.12 -4.97
C GLY A 12 26.25 -18.30 -6.19
N PRO A 13 26.10 -18.91 -7.37
CA PRO A 13 25.59 -18.23 -8.56
C PRO A 13 24.19 -17.63 -8.38
N PHE A 14 23.29 -18.33 -7.70
CA PHE A 14 21.94 -17.82 -7.40
C PHE A 14 22.01 -16.56 -6.53
N LEU A 15 22.76 -16.60 -5.42
CA LEU A 15 22.91 -15.46 -4.51
C LEU A 15 23.60 -14.27 -5.19
N ALA A 16 24.58 -14.51 -6.06
CA ALA A 16 25.24 -13.46 -6.83
C ALA A 16 24.27 -12.76 -7.80
N GLN A 17 23.43 -13.53 -8.51
CA GLN A 17 22.40 -12.97 -9.39
C GLN A 17 21.34 -12.20 -8.60
N LEU A 18 20.90 -12.73 -7.47
CA LEU A 18 19.95 -12.06 -6.58
C LEU A 18 20.53 -10.73 -6.09
N ASN A 19 21.78 -10.73 -5.59
CA ASN A 19 22.44 -9.53 -5.11
C ASN A 19 22.56 -8.46 -6.22
N ALA A 20 22.89 -8.86 -7.44
CA ALA A 20 22.97 -7.95 -8.58
C ALA A 20 21.60 -7.37 -9.01
N ALA A 21 20.49 -8.06 -8.69
CA ALA A 21 19.14 -7.63 -9.02
C ALA A 21 18.52 -6.69 -7.97
N ILE A 22 19.09 -6.60 -6.76
CA ILE A 22 18.58 -5.75 -5.69
C ILE A 22 18.95 -4.28 -5.99
N PRO A 23 17.97 -3.36 -6.04
CA PRO A 23 18.26 -1.94 -6.22
C PRO A 23 19.06 -1.40 -5.02
N HIS A 24 20.25 -0.85 -5.27
CA HIS A 24 21.09 -0.22 -4.24
C HIS A 24 20.74 1.25 -3.97
N GLN A 25 19.89 1.85 -4.82
CA GLN A 25 19.45 3.23 -4.69
C GLN A 25 17.92 3.26 -4.67
N ALA A 26 17.36 3.93 -3.65
CA ALA A 26 15.94 4.23 -3.61
C ALA A 26 15.63 5.37 -4.59
N SER A 27 14.53 5.25 -5.32
CA SER A 27 14.04 6.29 -6.23
C SER A 27 12.71 6.81 -5.71
N ALA A 28 12.57 8.14 -5.64
CA ALA A 28 11.31 8.78 -5.25
C ALA A 28 10.16 8.44 -6.21
N ASN A 29 10.46 8.12 -7.46
CA ASN A 29 9.47 7.77 -8.49
C ASN A 29 9.05 6.29 -8.43
N ARG A 30 9.69 5.47 -7.58
CA ARG A 30 9.44 4.03 -7.50
C ARG A 30 8.74 3.67 -6.19
N ASN A 31 7.66 4.40 -5.91
CA ASN A 31 6.83 4.15 -4.73
C ASN A 31 5.83 3.03 -5.06
N PRO A 32 5.77 1.94 -4.28
CA PRO A 32 4.86 0.84 -4.56
C PRO A 32 3.41 1.31 -4.44
N ALA A 33 2.55 0.79 -5.31
CA ALA A 33 1.13 1.01 -5.23
C ALA A 33 0.55 0.31 -3.97
N PRO A 34 -0.57 0.80 -3.41
CA PRO A 34 -1.22 0.14 -2.27
C PRO A 34 -1.48 -1.36 -2.48
N ALA A 35 -1.85 -1.74 -3.72
CA ALA A 35 -2.06 -3.12 -4.12
C ALA A 35 -0.79 -4.00 -4.06
N GLU A 36 0.38 -3.41 -4.27
CA GLU A 36 1.66 -4.11 -4.13
C GLU A 36 2.02 -4.25 -2.65
N ILE A 37 1.78 -3.19 -1.84
CA ILE A 37 2.08 -3.18 -0.41
C ILE A 37 1.22 -4.20 0.34
N ILE A 38 -0.10 -4.23 0.09
CA ILE A 38 -1.03 -5.08 0.84
C ILE A 38 -0.73 -6.58 0.69
N ARG A 39 -0.21 -6.99 -0.48
CA ARG A 39 0.20 -8.39 -0.73
C ARG A 39 1.37 -8.82 0.14
N LEU A 40 2.22 -7.89 0.53
CA LEU A 40 3.44 -8.10 1.32
C LEU A 40 3.22 -7.88 2.82
N ARG A 41 2.02 -7.45 3.25
CA ARG A 41 1.70 -7.09 4.63
C ARG A 41 0.66 -8.03 5.23
N PRO A 42 1.06 -9.20 5.77
CA PRO A 42 0.14 -10.18 6.33
C PRO A 42 -0.58 -9.68 7.59
N ASP A 43 -0.07 -8.63 8.22
CA ASP A 43 -0.71 -7.92 9.33
C ASP A 43 -1.93 -7.07 8.92
N ILE A 44 -2.11 -6.82 7.61
CA ILE A 44 -3.29 -6.19 7.05
C ILE A 44 -4.20 -7.30 6.51
N ASP A 45 -5.01 -7.84 7.41
CA ASP A 45 -5.97 -8.91 7.13
C ASP A 45 -7.26 -8.38 6.48
N GLU A 46 -7.76 -7.26 7.01
CA GLU A 46 -8.91 -6.53 6.51
C GLU A 46 -8.63 -5.97 5.12
N ASP A 47 -9.58 -6.16 4.21
CA ASP A 47 -9.55 -5.58 2.86
C ASP A 47 -8.37 -6.09 2.00
N ARG A 48 -7.79 -7.26 2.31
CA ARG A 48 -6.77 -7.90 1.46
C ARG A 48 -7.27 -8.18 0.05
N ASP A 49 -8.56 -8.50 -0.08
CA ASP A 49 -9.27 -8.67 -1.35
C ASP A 49 -9.73 -7.34 -1.96
N ARG A 50 -9.42 -6.22 -1.30
CA ARG A 50 -9.76 -4.85 -1.72
C ARG A 50 -8.51 -3.96 -1.75
N PRO A 51 -7.56 -4.23 -2.66
CA PRO A 51 -6.27 -3.57 -2.66
C PRO A 51 -6.29 -2.11 -3.17
N HIS A 52 -7.41 -1.63 -3.69
CA HIS A 52 -7.51 -0.32 -4.34
C HIS A 52 -8.20 0.69 -3.44
N PHE A 53 -7.64 1.90 -3.31
CA PHE A 53 -8.33 2.99 -2.65
C PHE A 53 -9.59 3.38 -3.44
N ASP A 54 -10.71 3.62 -2.75
CA ASP A 54 -11.96 4.06 -3.36
C ASP A 54 -12.20 5.55 -3.09
N THR A 55 -12.41 5.89 -1.83
CA THR A 55 -12.73 7.27 -1.41
C THR A 55 -12.52 7.43 0.09
N TRP A 56 -12.77 8.63 0.61
CA TRP A 56 -12.79 8.93 2.04
C TRP A 56 -14.20 8.77 2.63
N ILE A 57 -14.30 8.14 3.79
CA ILE A 57 -15.51 8.13 4.62
C ILE A 57 -15.32 9.16 5.72
N TYR A 58 -16.06 10.27 5.63
CA TYR A 58 -16.01 11.34 6.61
C TYR A 58 -16.97 11.05 7.76
N TRP A 59 -16.46 11.16 8.98
CA TRP A 59 -17.24 11.00 10.20
C TRP A 59 -17.78 12.36 10.64
N ASP A 60 -18.93 12.34 11.33
CA ASP A 60 -19.51 13.54 11.92
C ASP A 60 -18.54 14.12 12.98
N PRO A 61 -18.06 15.37 12.83
CA PRO A 61 -17.13 15.99 13.77
C PRO A 61 -17.75 16.26 15.14
N THR A 62 -19.08 16.27 15.25
CA THR A 62 -19.79 16.45 16.52
C THR A 62 -20.01 15.14 17.28
N GLY A 63 -19.81 14.01 16.61
CA GLY A 63 -19.89 12.67 17.20
C GLY A 63 -18.61 12.27 17.93
N ARG A 64 -18.67 11.16 18.69
CA ARG A 64 -17.49 10.51 19.28
C ARG A 64 -16.77 9.56 18.32
N ASN A 65 -17.24 9.47 17.07
CA ASN A 65 -16.77 8.52 16.09
C ASN A 65 -15.71 9.15 15.20
N GLY A 66 -14.76 8.33 14.77
CA GLY A 66 -13.67 8.73 13.90
C GLY A 66 -12.92 7.51 13.38
N PRO A 67 -11.84 7.72 12.61
CA PRO A 67 -11.00 6.62 12.19
C PRO A 67 -10.40 5.92 13.40
N SER A 68 -10.63 4.60 13.51
CA SER A 68 -10.00 3.77 14.52
C SER A 68 -8.47 3.78 14.37
N GLU A 69 -7.75 3.42 15.42
CA GLU A 69 -6.29 3.26 15.35
C GLU A 69 -5.88 2.27 14.26
N LYS A 70 -6.64 1.18 14.07
CA LYS A 70 -6.44 0.21 12.99
C LYS A 70 -6.58 0.86 11.61
N ASN A 71 -7.60 1.70 11.39
CA ASN A 71 -7.79 2.42 10.13
C ASN A 71 -6.69 3.46 9.86
N LEU A 72 -6.25 4.17 10.90
CA LEU A 72 -5.13 5.11 10.81
C LEU A 72 -3.82 4.39 10.49
N HIS A 73 -3.57 3.25 11.13
CA HIS A 73 -2.41 2.42 10.87
C HIS A 73 -2.43 1.90 9.43
N LYS A 74 -3.54 1.32 8.97
CA LYS A 74 -3.73 0.87 7.58
C LYS A 74 -3.48 2.00 6.59
N THR A 75 -4.04 3.18 6.83
CA THR A 75 -3.85 4.37 5.99
C THR A 75 -2.37 4.79 5.94
N LEU A 76 -1.68 4.80 7.08
CA LEU A 76 -0.25 5.12 7.14
C LEU A 76 0.59 4.14 6.32
N LEU A 77 0.30 2.85 6.43
CA LEU A 77 1.06 1.81 5.76
C LEU A 77 0.83 1.78 4.25
N LEU A 78 -0.41 1.95 3.82
CA LEU A 78 -0.80 1.78 2.42
C LEU A 78 -0.74 3.07 1.61
N LEU A 79 -0.98 4.23 2.23
CA LEU A 79 -1.08 5.53 1.54
C LEU A 79 -0.03 6.54 2.01
N GLY A 80 0.68 6.25 3.10
CA GLY A 80 1.79 7.06 3.62
C GLY A 80 1.38 8.09 4.68
N ARG A 81 2.40 8.81 5.17
CA ARG A 81 2.28 9.75 6.30
C ARG A 81 1.33 10.91 6.03
N GLU A 82 1.36 11.45 4.81
CA GLU A 82 0.52 12.58 4.41
C GLU A 82 -0.97 12.21 4.40
N ALA A 83 -1.31 11.04 3.84
CA ALA A 83 -2.67 10.52 3.87
C ALA A 83 -3.15 10.23 5.30
N ALA A 84 -2.28 9.70 6.16
CA ALA A 84 -2.60 9.46 7.57
C ALA A 84 -2.78 10.76 8.36
N ARG A 85 -2.07 11.84 7.99
CA ARG A 85 -2.29 13.17 8.57
C ARG A 85 -3.64 13.72 8.14
N TYR A 86 -3.94 13.70 6.84
CA TYR A 86 -5.23 14.10 6.28
C TYR A 86 -6.41 13.36 6.94
N SER A 87 -6.30 12.04 7.11
CA SER A 87 -7.29 11.20 7.76
C SER A 87 -7.63 11.68 9.19
N ARG A 88 -6.62 12.13 9.96
CA ARG A 88 -6.83 12.68 11.30
C ARG A 88 -7.46 14.07 11.25
N GLU A 89 -6.90 14.96 10.43
CA GLU A 89 -7.34 16.36 10.32
C GLU A 89 -8.79 16.47 9.85
N MET A 90 -9.19 15.60 8.91
CA MET A 90 -10.53 15.62 8.31
C MET A 90 -11.52 14.67 8.97
N ASN A 91 -11.14 14.03 10.07
CA ASN A 91 -11.92 12.97 10.73
C ASN A 91 -12.48 11.96 9.72
N ALA A 92 -11.60 11.33 8.93
CA ALA A 92 -11.98 10.50 7.80
C ALA A 92 -11.25 9.15 7.78
N SER A 93 -11.92 8.08 7.37
CA SER A 93 -11.31 6.76 7.11
C SER A 93 -11.17 6.49 5.63
N SER A 94 -10.11 5.79 5.22
CA SER A 94 -9.96 5.31 3.85
C SER A 94 -10.91 4.15 3.56
N LYS A 95 -11.63 4.22 2.44
CA LYS A 95 -12.44 3.12 1.90
C LYS A 95 -11.69 2.41 0.78
N TRP A 96 -11.91 1.11 0.68
CA TRP A 96 -11.16 0.21 -0.20
C TRP A 96 -12.09 -0.59 -1.11
N SER A 97 -11.62 -0.90 -2.31
CA SER A 97 -12.33 -1.58 -3.40
C SER A 97 -11.55 -2.79 -3.93
N ALA A 98 -12.28 -3.83 -4.31
CA ALA A 98 -11.75 -5.02 -4.99
C ALA A 98 -11.36 -4.73 -6.44
N PHE A 99 -11.98 -3.72 -7.05
CA PHE A 99 -11.72 -3.30 -8.42
C PHE A 99 -10.89 -2.02 -8.43
N ASP A 100 -10.02 -1.90 -9.43
CA ASP A 100 -9.27 -0.68 -9.66
C ASP A 100 -10.23 0.47 -9.95
N THR A 101 -10.17 1.51 -9.12
CA THR A 101 -11.03 2.68 -9.19
C THR A 101 -10.42 3.80 -10.03
N GLY A 102 -9.11 3.71 -10.33
CA GLY A 102 -8.34 4.81 -10.92
C GLY A 102 -8.21 6.05 -10.03
N ARG A 103 -8.66 6.00 -8.78
CA ARG A 103 -8.65 7.13 -7.84
C ARG A 103 -7.42 7.11 -6.95
N THR A 104 -7.05 8.29 -6.46
CA THR A 104 -6.00 8.44 -5.45
C THR A 104 -6.55 9.19 -4.25
N TRP A 105 -5.91 9.03 -3.09
CA TRP A 105 -6.37 9.73 -1.89
C TRP A 105 -6.26 11.25 -2.03
N GLN A 106 -5.35 11.75 -2.88
CA GLN A 106 -5.22 13.16 -3.23
C GLN A 106 -6.34 13.65 -4.13
N SER A 107 -6.78 12.85 -5.12
CA SER A 107 -7.88 13.26 -6.02
C SER A 107 -9.22 13.39 -5.28
N GLU A 108 -9.39 12.58 -4.22
CA GLU A 108 -10.63 12.51 -3.46
C GLU A 108 -10.65 13.40 -2.21
N GLN A 109 -9.69 14.31 -2.04
CA GLN A 109 -9.71 15.24 -0.91
C GLN A 109 -10.89 16.22 -1.03
N LYS A 110 -11.60 16.43 0.08
CA LYS A 110 -12.44 17.62 0.24
C LYS A 110 -11.57 18.88 0.07
N LYS A 111 -12.04 19.78 -0.78
CA LYS A 111 -11.49 21.12 -1.00
C LYS A 111 -11.89 22.06 0.13
#